data_AF-A0A2T4VUI9-F1
#
_entry.id   AF-A0A2T4VUI9-F1
#
_cell.length_a   1.000
_cell.length_b   1.000
_cell.length_c   1.000
_cell.angle_alpha   90.00
_cell.angle_beta   90.00
_cell.angle_gamma   90.00
#
_symmetry.space_group_name_H-M   'P 1'
#
loop_
_entity.id
_entity.type
_entity.pdbx_description
1 polymer ?
#
loop_
_entity_poly.entity_id
_entity_poly.type
_entity_poly.pdbx_seq_one_letter_code
_entity_poly.pdbx_strand_id
1 'polypeptide(L)'
;MLRLLTQAEEGSLRIGQERGRLSLSLRNASVDEKIRAYKQLEKRLLTEVRTVVEARELRRRIAEDLIVAASDGSWRLFSSCLRRLEKLGYSTMDRRLLACVMSAMASKGSPAGRRKTAELITDIERRTRGRKYHPALREEIDSTLARARKFAGLGVTEDVAEGAKRHKKPNARGRRSVE
;
A
#
# COMPACT_ATOMS: atom_id res chain seq x y z
N MET A 1 -9.14 -20.18 -34.13
CA MET A 1 -7.68 -20.37 -34.08
C MET A 1 -7.20 -20.31 -32.64
N LEU A 2 -6.89 -21.46 -32.03
CA LEU A 2 -6.29 -21.53 -30.70
C LEU A 2 -4.78 -21.28 -30.84
N ARG A 3 -4.30 -20.14 -30.33
CA ARG A 3 -2.88 -19.83 -30.26
C ARG A 3 -2.26 -20.75 -29.19
N LEU A 4 -1.32 -21.60 -29.60
CA LEU A 4 -0.54 -22.41 -28.65
C LEU A 4 0.27 -21.48 -27.76
N LEU A 5 0.17 -21.67 -26.44
CA LEU A 5 0.95 -20.91 -25.46
C LEU A 5 2.42 -21.30 -25.57
N THR A 6 3.31 -20.34 -25.38
CA THR A 6 4.74 -20.61 -25.22
C THR A 6 4.99 -21.28 -23.88
N GLN A 7 6.06 -22.09 -23.78
CA GLN A 7 6.44 -22.79 -22.53
C GLN A 7 6.60 -21.84 -21.32
N ALA A 8 6.99 -20.58 -21.56
CA ALA A 8 7.10 -19.54 -20.52
C ALA A 8 5.73 -19.03 -20.04
N GLU A 9 4.74 -18.93 -20.94
CA GLU A 9 3.36 -18.56 -20.61
C GLU A 9 2.67 -19.66 -19.81
N GLU A 10 2.90 -20.93 -20.19
CA GLU A 10 2.39 -22.09 -19.44
C GLU A 10 2.94 -22.13 -18.00
N GLY A 11 4.24 -21.89 -17.83
CA GLY A 11 4.86 -21.79 -16.49
C GLY A 11 4.26 -20.66 -15.66
N SER A 12 4.06 -19.48 -16.26
CA SER A 12 3.43 -18.33 -15.61
C SER A 12 1.98 -18.61 -15.21
N LEU A 13 1.22 -19.29 -16.07
CA LEU A 13 -0.15 -19.68 -15.80
C LEU A 13 -0.23 -20.68 -14.63
N ARG A 14 0.63 -21.70 -14.61
CA ARG A 14 0.70 -22.68 -13.52
C ARG A 14 0.98 -22.01 -12.17
N ILE A 15 1.98 -21.12 -12.12
CA ILE A 15 2.32 -20.35 -10.92
C ILE A 15 1.10 -19.52 -10.46
N GLY A 16 0.39 -18.88 -11.39
CA GLY A 16 -0.83 -18.13 -11.10
C GLY A 16 -1.92 -19.01 -10.48
N GLN A 17 -2.15 -20.20 -11.05
CA GLN A 17 -3.14 -21.16 -10.56
C GLN A 17 -2.80 -21.68 -9.16
N GLU A 18 -1.54 -22.02 -8.90
CA GLU A 18 -1.11 -22.50 -7.58
C GLU A 18 -1.30 -21.43 -6.49
N ARG A 19 -0.94 -20.18 -6.78
CA ARG A 19 -1.19 -19.05 -5.87
C ARG A 19 -2.68 -18.85 -5.61
N GLY A 20 -3.50 -18.90 -6.66
CA GLY A 20 -4.96 -18.78 -6.55
C GLY A 20 -5.55 -19.89 -5.69
N ARG A 21 -5.17 -21.16 -5.94
CA ARG A 21 -5.59 -22.31 -5.14
C ARG A 21 -5.19 -22.16 -3.67
N LEU A 22 -3.95 -21.74 -3.41
CA LEU A 22 -3.47 -21.53 -2.05
C LEU A 22 -4.24 -20.42 -1.33
N SER A 23 -4.50 -19.29 -2.01
CA SER A 23 -5.28 -18.20 -1.44
C SER A 23 -6.70 -18.64 -1.06
N LEU A 24 -7.33 -19.50 -1.87
CA LEU A 24 -8.66 -20.03 -1.58
C LEU A 24 -8.63 -21.03 -0.41
N SER A 25 -7.65 -21.94 -0.37
CA SER A 25 -7.54 -22.92 0.72
C SER A 25 -7.26 -22.27 2.07
N LEU A 26 -6.64 -21.10 2.08
CA LEU A 26 -6.27 -20.38 3.30
C LEU A 26 -7.26 -19.29 3.71
N ARG A 27 -8.44 -19.18 3.08
CA ARG A 27 -9.39 -18.09 3.34
C ARG A 27 -9.69 -17.89 4.83
N ASN A 28 -9.90 -19.00 5.54
CA ASN A 28 -10.24 -19.04 6.96
C ASN A 28 -9.04 -19.33 7.88
N ALA A 29 -7.83 -19.44 7.33
CA ALA A 29 -6.64 -19.69 8.11
C ALA A 29 -6.18 -18.42 8.87
N SER A 30 -5.44 -18.62 9.95
CA SER A 30 -4.80 -17.54 10.69
C SER A 30 -3.75 -16.80 9.84
N VAL A 31 -3.42 -15.56 10.22
CA VAL A 31 -2.39 -14.77 9.53
C VAL A 31 -1.04 -15.50 9.51
N ASP A 32 -0.66 -16.16 10.61
CA ASP A 32 0.61 -16.88 10.71
C ASP A 32 0.65 -18.14 9.82
N GLU A 33 -0.47 -18.85 9.70
CA GLU A 33 -0.60 -19.95 8.75
C GLU A 33 -0.50 -19.46 7.31
N LYS A 34 -1.18 -18.35 6.99
CA LYS A 34 -1.10 -17.72 5.66
C LYS A 34 0.34 -17.35 5.31
N ILE A 35 1.05 -16.67 6.21
CA ILE A 35 2.45 -16.26 5.99
C ILE A 35 3.36 -17.49 5.83
N ARG A 36 3.22 -18.51 6.66
CA ARG A 36 4.02 -19.75 6.57
C ARG A 36 3.79 -20.45 5.23
N ALA A 37 2.53 -20.59 4.82
CA ALA A 37 2.17 -21.25 3.57
C ALA A 37 2.72 -20.50 2.34
N TYR A 38 2.61 -19.17 2.28
CA TYR A 38 3.17 -18.39 1.18
C TYR A 38 4.70 -18.47 1.12
N LYS A 39 5.40 -18.50 2.26
CA LYS A 39 6.86 -18.70 2.29
C LYS A 39 7.27 -20.09 1.80
N GLN A 40 6.50 -21.12 2.14
CA GLN A 40 6.74 -22.49 1.64
C GLN A 40 6.48 -22.58 0.13
N LEU A 41 5.39 -21.98 -0.36
CA LEU A 41 5.08 -21.89 -1.78
C LEU A 41 6.21 -21.21 -2.54
N GLU A 42 6.70 -20.08 -2.05
CA GLU A 42 7.82 -19.36 -2.65
C GLU A 42 9.09 -20.22 -2.75
N LYS A 43 9.45 -20.91 -1.66
CA LYS A 43 10.62 -21.80 -1.67
C LYS A 43 10.50 -22.89 -2.75
N ARG A 44 9.32 -23.51 -2.85
CA ARG A 44 9.03 -24.54 -3.87
C ARG A 44 9.10 -23.95 -5.29
N LEU A 45 8.39 -22.86 -5.54
CA LEU A 45 8.33 -22.30 -6.89
C LEU A 45 9.68 -21.73 -7.34
N LEU A 46 10.52 -21.22 -6.44
CA LEU A 46 11.85 -20.76 -6.77
C LEU A 46 12.80 -21.86 -7.27
N THR A 47 12.55 -23.14 -6.96
CA THR A 47 13.35 -24.24 -7.51
C THR A 47 13.02 -24.54 -8.97
N GLU A 48 11.87 -24.09 -9.46
CA GLU A 48 11.38 -24.35 -10.81
C GLU A 48 11.73 -23.23 -11.80
N VAL A 49 12.08 -22.05 -11.26
CA VAL A 49 12.36 -20.86 -12.06
C VAL A 49 13.80 -20.87 -12.56
N ARG A 50 13.99 -20.58 -13.86
CA ARG A 50 15.29 -20.69 -14.53
C ARG A 50 16.08 -19.40 -14.52
N THR A 51 15.40 -18.25 -14.51
CA THR A 51 16.08 -16.95 -14.66
C THR A 51 15.96 -16.08 -13.40
N VAL A 52 16.96 -15.20 -13.21
CA VAL A 52 16.96 -14.22 -12.09
C VAL A 52 15.78 -13.25 -12.21
N VAL A 53 15.38 -12.91 -13.43
CA VAL A 53 14.27 -11.98 -13.71
C VAL A 53 12.94 -12.61 -13.29
N GLU A 54 12.67 -13.84 -13.72
CA GLU A 54 11.49 -14.60 -13.29
C GLU A 54 11.48 -14.81 -11.78
N ALA A 55 12.64 -15.10 -11.18
CA ALA A 55 12.74 -15.33 -9.74
C ALA A 55 12.42 -14.04 -8.96
N ARG A 56 12.85 -12.88 -9.47
CA ARG A 56 12.52 -11.57 -8.88
C ARG A 56 11.02 -11.27 -9.01
N GLU A 57 10.43 -11.54 -10.16
CA GLU A 57 8.99 -11.35 -10.39
C GLU A 57 8.14 -12.27 -9.51
N LEU A 58 8.54 -13.54 -9.37
CA LEU A 58 7.90 -14.49 -8.46
C LEU A 58 7.96 -14.00 -7.00
N ARG A 59 9.14 -13.58 -6.53
CA ARG A 59 9.30 -13.01 -5.18
C ARG A 59 8.42 -11.79 -4.97
N ARG A 60 8.28 -10.93 -5.98
CA ARG A 60 7.42 -9.75 -5.94
C ARG A 60 5.96 -10.14 -5.80
N ARG A 61 5.47 -11.07 -6.62
CA ARG A 61 4.10 -11.60 -6.57
C ARG A 61 3.77 -12.23 -5.22
N ILE A 62 4.69 -13.03 -4.66
CA ILE A 62 4.51 -13.58 -3.31
C ILE A 62 4.53 -12.46 -2.26
N ALA A 63 5.37 -11.44 -2.39
CA ALA A 63 5.38 -10.31 -1.46
C ALA A 63 4.07 -9.50 -1.49
N GLU A 64 3.43 -9.39 -2.66
CA GLU A 64 2.09 -8.82 -2.81
C GLU A 64 1.04 -9.67 -2.06
N ASP A 65 1.08 -11.00 -2.19
CA ASP A 65 0.17 -11.90 -1.46
C ASP A 65 0.39 -11.85 0.05
N LEU A 66 1.65 -11.77 0.49
CA LEU A 66 2.01 -11.64 1.89
C LEU A 66 1.49 -10.34 2.52
N ILE A 67 1.43 -9.25 1.75
CA ILE A 67 0.87 -7.98 2.19
C ILE A 67 -0.64 -8.09 2.42
N VAL A 68 -1.36 -8.76 1.51
CA VAL A 68 -2.79 -9.04 1.66
C VAL A 68 -3.02 -9.97 2.86
N ALA A 69 -2.24 -11.04 2.99
CA ALA A 69 -2.37 -11.98 4.10
C ALA A 69 -2.10 -11.34 5.47
N ALA A 70 -1.16 -10.38 5.54
CA ALA A 70 -0.77 -9.71 6.77
C ALA A 70 -1.63 -8.50 7.13
N SER A 71 -2.57 -8.07 6.27
CA SER A 71 -3.34 -6.84 6.49
C SER A 71 -4.26 -6.89 7.71
N ASP A 72 -4.71 -8.08 8.06
CA ASP A 72 -5.57 -8.33 9.23
C ASP A 72 -4.76 -8.55 10.51
N GLY A 73 -3.43 -8.59 10.40
CA GLY A 73 -2.50 -8.83 11.50
C GLY A 73 -2.00 -7.56 12.19
N SER A 74 -1.03 -7.74 13.08
CA SER A 74 -0.37 -6.60 13.73
C SER A 74 0.51 -5.82 12.75
N TRP A 75 0.66 -4.52 12.99
CA TRP A 75 1.58 -3.66 12.23
C TRP A 75 3.02 -4.21 12.16
N ARG A 76 3.48 -4.88 13.23
CA ARG A 76 4.84 -5.47 13.27
C ARG A 76 5.02 -6.54 12.19
N LEU A 77 4.04 -7.43 12.03
CA LEU A 77 4.08 -8.46 10.98
C LEU A 77 3.93 -7.81 9.61
N PHE A 78 2.93 -6.95 9.44
CA PHE A 78 2.65 -6.26 8.18
C PHE A 78 3.85 -5.47 7.66
N SER A 79 4.49 -4.65 8.51
CA SER A 79 5.63 -3.82 8.14
C SER A 79 6.85 -4.62 7.68
N SER A 80 7.01 -5.87 8.14
CA SER A 80 8.06 -6.76 7.63
C SER A 80 7.79 -7.18 6.18
N CYS A 81 6.54 -7.53 5.85
CA CYS A 81 6.11 -7.84 4.49
C CYS A 81 6.17 -6.60 3.58
N LEU A 82 5.82 -5.42 4.10
CA LEU A 82 5.79 -4.19 3.31
C LEU A 82 7.21 -3.80 2.89
N ARG A 83 8.16 -3.81 3.83
CA ARG A 83 9.57 -3.53 3.54
C ARG A 83 10.15 -4.50 2.50
N ARG A 84 9.71 -5.76 2.53
CA ARG A 84 10.10 -6.75 1.52
C ARG A 84 9.58 -6.36 0.14
N LEU A 85 8.30 -6.00 0.03
CA LEU A 85 7.70 -5.56 -1.24
C LEU A 85 8.37 -4.28 -1.76
N GLU A 86 8.63 -3.30 -0.90
CA GLU A 86 9.32 -2.06 -1.25
C GLU A 86 10.72 -2.30 -1.83
N LYS A 87 11.50 -3.21 -1.22
CA LYS A 87 12.82 -3.61 -1.74
C LYS A 87 12.76 -4.27 -3.11
N LEU A 88 11.72 -5.06 -3.37
CA LEU A 88 11.53 -5.72 -4.67
C LEU A 88 10.99 -4.76 -5.75
N GLY A 89 10.36 -3.67 -5.30
CA GLY A 89 9.65 -2.68 -6.11
C GLY A 89 8.24 -3.16 -6.49
N TYR A 90 7.31 -2.22 -6.61
CA TYR A 90 5.96 -2.48 -7.08
C TYR A 90 5.94 -2.74 -8.59
N SER A 91 5.19 -3.75 -9.03
CA SER A 91 5.07 -4.12 -10.45
C SER A 91 4.26 -3.08 -11.24
N THR A 92 3.17 -2.56 -10.65
CA THR A 92 2.27 -1.58 -11.27
C THR A 92 1.83 -0.50 -10.27
N MET A 93 1.14 0.53 -10.76
CA MET A 93 0.51 1.53 -9.89
C MET A 93 -0.58 0.89 -9.00
N ASP A 94 -1.37 -0.03 -9.55
CA ASP A 94 -2.44 -0.71 -8.81
C ASP A 94 -1.88 -1.53 -7.65
N ARG A 95 -0.71 -2.16 -7.82
CA ARG A 95 -0.05 -2.86 -6.70
C ARG A 95 0.48 -1.92 -5.64
N ARG A 96 0.89 -0.70 -6.01
CA ARG A 96 1.24 0.35 -5.04
C ARG A 96 0.00 0.85 -4.29
N LEU A 97 -1.12 1.06 -4.99
CA LEU A 97 -2.41 1.39 -4.38
C LEU A 97 -2.90 0.30 -3.43
N LEU A 98 -2.83 -0.96 -3.85
CA LEU A 98 -3.15 -2.12 -3.01
C LEU A 98 -2.31 -2.09 -1.73
N ALA A 99 -0.99 -1.93 -1.84
CA ALA A 99 -0.12 -1.85 -0.67
C ALA A 99 -0.46 -0.67 0.25
N CYS A 100 -0.86 0.47 -0.30
CA CYS A 100 -1.33 1.62 0.47
C CYS A 100 -2.62 1.30 1.25
N VAL A 101 -3.61 0.68 0.62
CA VAL A 101 -4.85 0.27 1.29
C VAL A 101 -4.57 -0.76 2.38
N MET A 102 -3.78 -1.80 2.07
CA MET A 102 -3.42 -2.83 3.05
C MET A 102 -2.64 -2.23 4.23
N SER A 103 -1.77 -1.25 3.98
CA SER A 103 -1.07 -0.49 5.04
C SER A 103 -2.03 0.29 5.90
N ALA A 104 -3.05 0.93 5.30
CA ALA A 104 -4.07 1.65 6.05
C ALA A 104 -4.84 0.71 6.99
N MET A 105 -5.26 -0.47 6.51
CA MET A 105 -5.97 -1.45 7.33
C MET A 105 -5.10 -1.96 8.50
N ALA A 106 -3.86 -2.34 8.22
CA ALA A 106 -2.91 -2.82 9.23
C ALA A 106 -2.42 -1.72 10.19
N SER A 107 -2.67 -0.44 9.90
CA SER A 107 -2.22 0.68 10.72
C SER A 107 -3.09 0.95 11.95
N LYS A 108 -4.22 0.26 12.11
CA LYS A 108 -5.13 0.44 13.24
C LYS A 108 -4.38 0.29 14.57
N GLY A 109 -4.42 1.35 15.39
CA GLY A 109 -3.71 1.39 16.69
C GLY A 109 -2.18 1.55 16.61
N SER A 110 -1.60 1.73 15.41
CA SER A 110 -0.15 1.88 15.22
C SER A 110 0.22 3.28 14.71
N PRO A 111 0.87 4.14 15.53
CA PRO A 111 1.37 5.44 15.06
C PRO A 111 2.37 5.32 13.90
N ALA A 112 3.26 4.32 13.96
CA ALA A 112 4.21 4.04 12.88
C ALA A 112 3.47 3.63 11.58
N GLY A 113 2.39 2.85 11.73
CA GLY A 113 1.53 2.48 10.61
C GLY A 113 0.86 3.66 9.95
N ARG A 114 0.28 4.55 10.74
CA ARG A 114 -0.38 5.77 10.22
C ARG A 114 0.60 6.66 9.45
N ARG A 115 1.81 6.88 10.00
CA ARG A 115 2.87 7.63 9.31
C ARG A 115 3.23 6.99 7.98
N LYS A 116 3.47 5.67 7.97
CA LYS A 116 3.83 4.96 6.75
C LYS A 116 2.72 4.99 5.70
N THR A 117 1.47 4.87 6.11
CA THR A 117 0.32 5.02 5.21
C THR A 117 0.25 6.42 4.63
N ALA A 118 0.47 7.48 5.43
CA ALA A 118 0.52 8.86 4.94
C ALA A 118 1.64 9.07 3.91
N GLU A 119 2.82 8.48 4.13
CA GLU A 119 3.92 8.48 3.16
C GLU A 119 3.52 7.82 1.83
N LEU A 120 2.87 6.65 1.88
CA LEU A 120 2.41 5.94 0.68
C LEU A 120 1.37 6.74 -0.10
N ILE A 121 0.42 7.36 0.60
CA ILE A 121 -0.58 8.25 -0.02
C ILE A 121 0.14 9.40 -0.74
N THR A 122 1.05 10.08 -0.05
CA THR A 122 1.81 11.22 -0.61
C THR A 122 2.64 10.80 -1.83
N ASP A 123 3.29 9.63 -1.78
CA ASP A 123 4.05 9.10 -2.92
C ASP A 123 3.14 8.83 -4.12
N ILE A 124 1.96 8.23 -3.91
CA ILE A 124 1.00 7.98 -4.98
C ILE A 124 0.51 9.29 -5.60
N GLU A 125 0.08 10.26 -4.78
CA GLU A 125 -0.38 11.57 -5.25
C GLU A 125 0.70 12.31 -6.04
N ARG A 126 1.95 12.27 -5.56
CA ARG A 126 3.09 12.85 -6.28
C ARG A 126 3.28 12.19 -7.64
N ARG A 127 3.16 10.86 -7.73
CA ARG A 127 3.34 10.12 -8.99
C ARG A 127 2.19 10.31 -9.96
N THR A 128 0.97 10.54 -9.48
CA THR A 128 -0.21 10.77 -10.31
C THR A 128 -0.40 12.24 -10.68
N ARG A 129 0.25 13.16 -9.97
CA ARG A 129 0.27 14.60 -10.29
C ARG A 129 0.81 14.83 -11.70
N GLY A 130 0.06 15.61 -12.49
CA GLY A 130 0.43 15.98 -13.86
C GLY A 130 0.31 14.86 -14.91
N ARG A 131 -0.07 13.64 -14.51
CA ARG A 131 -0.33 12.56 -15.46
C ARG A 131 -1.77 12.65 -15.97
N LYS A 132 -1.93 12.59 -17.30
CA LYS A 132 -3.23 12.46 -17.95
C LYS A 132 -3.68 11.00 -17.88
N TYR A 133 -4.54 10.69 -16.91
CA TYR A 133 -5.24 9.41 -16.83
C TYR A 133 -6.63 9.54 -17.45
N HIS A 134 -7.20 8.41 -17.87
CA HIS A 134 -8.63 8.35 -18.16
C HIS A 134 -9.43 8.78 -16.92
N PRO A 135 -10.51 9.58 -17.06
CA PRO A 135 -11.27 10.11 -15.91
C PRO A 135 -11.70 9.03 -14.91
N ALA A 136 -12.21 7.90 -15.39
CA ALA A 136 -12.63 6.79 -14.53
C ALA A 136 -11.48 6.21 -13.68
N LEU A 137 -10.28 6.08 -14.24
CA LEU A 137 -9.11 5.61 -13.49
C LEU A 137 -8.68 6.64 -12.44
N ARG A 138 -8.78 7.94 -12.76
CA ARG A 138 -8.47 9.00 -11.81
C ARG A 138 -9.41 8.96 -10.61
N GLU A 139 -10.70 8.81 -10.86
CA GLU A 139 -11.73 8.67 -9.82
C GLU A 139 -11.49 7.44 -8.93
N GLU A 140 -11.10 6.31 -9.53
CA GLU A 140 -10.77 5.09 -8.79
C GLU A 140 -9.57 5.28 -7.85
N ILE A 141 -8.51 5.95 -8.35
CA ILE A 141 -7.32 6.29 -7.56
C ILE A 141 -7.74 7.18 -6.38
N ASP A 142 -8.46 8.27 -6.66
CA ASP A 142 -8.81 9.26 -5.64
C ASP A 142 -9.76 8.65 -4.58
N SER A 143 -10.73 7.84 -5.00
CA SER A 143 -11.61 7.07 -4.11
C SER A 143 -10.85 6.08 -3.24
N THR A 144 -9.84 5.41 -3.81
CA THR A 144 -9.00 4.46 -3.08
C THR A 144 -8.13 5.14 -2.04
N LEU A 145 -7.53 6.29 -2.37
CA LEU A 145 -6.78 7.10 -1.41
C LEU A 145 -7.67 7.65 -0.29
N ALA A 146 -8.89 8.08 -0.60
CA ALA A 146 -9.87 8.51 0.40
C ALA A 146 -10.21 7.38 1.39
N ARG A 147 -10.46 6.16 0.89
CA ARG A 147 -10.66 4.98 1.75
C ARG A 147 -9.44 4.68 2.62
N ALA A 148 -8.23 4.74 2.06
CA ALA A 148 -7.00 4.54 2.82
C ALA A 148 -6.84 5.58 3.95
N ARG A 149 -7.14 6.85 3.69
CA ARG A 149 -7.16 7.90 4.74
C ARG A 149 -8.13 7.56 5.86
N LYS A 150 -9.35 7.15 5.50
CA LYS A 150 -10.38 6.78 6.48
C LYS A 150 -9.92 5.61 7.35
N PHE A 151 -9.39 4.54 6.76
CA PHE A 151 -8.91 3.37 7.52
C PHE A 151 -7.74 3.70 8.44
N ALA A 152 -6.83 4.57 8.01
CA ALA A 152 -5.69 4.98 8.82
C ALA A 152 -6.03 6.07 9.87
N GLY A 153 -7.27 6.57 9.91
CA GLY A 153 -7.63 7.70 10.77
C GLY A 153 -6.86 8.97 10.41
N LEU A 154 -6.60 9.17 9.11
CA LEU A 154 -5.94 10.34 8.51
C LEU A 154 -6.95 11.28 7.83
N GLY A 155 -8.26 11.02 7.98
CA GLY A 155 -9.30 11.94 7.52
C GLY A 155 -9.20 13.26 8.29
N VAL A 156 -9.56 14.35 7.61
CA VAL A 156 -9.57 15.70 8.17
C VAL A 156 -10.43 15.68 9.44
N THR A 157 -9.85 16.00 10.59
CA THR A 157 -10.59 16.68 11.66
C THR A 157 -10.93 18.05 11.10
N GLU A 158 -12.06 18.16 10.39
CA GLU A 158 -12.80 19.40 10.44
C GLU A 158 -13.23 19.53 11.91
N ASP A 159 -12.96 20.69 12.52
CA ASP A 159 -13.02 21.03 13.97
C ASP A 159 -11.74 20.65 14.75
N VAL A 160 -10.80 21.55 15.12
CA VAL A 160 -10.92 22.92 15.60
C VAL A 160 -9.73 23.76 15.07
N ALA A 161 -9.96 24.54 14.01
CA ALA A 161 -9.16 25.72 13.69
C ALA A 161 -10.07 26.95 13.50
N GLU A 162 -11.23 26.94 14.16
CA GLU A 162 -12.04 28.12 14.41
C GLU A 162 -11.69 28.64 15.81
N GLY A 163 -11.10 29.83 15.90
CA GLY A 163 -10.99 30.55 17.17
C GLY A 163 -9.60 30.74 17.78
N ALA A 164 -8.51 30.77 17.01
CA ALA A 164 -7.33 31.50 17.46
C ALA A 164 -7.58 33.01 17.26
N LYS A 165 -8.33 33.60 18.20
CA LYS A 165 -8.56 35.04 18.33
C LYS A 165 -7.19 35.74 18.21
N ARG A 166 -6.97 36.41 17.08
CA ARG A 166 -5.87 37.37 16.94
C ARG A 166 -6.10 38.45 17.99
N HIS A 167 -5.38 38.37 19.11
CA HIS A 167 -5.28 39.48 20.05
C HIS A 167 -4.70 40.67 19.30
N LYS A 168 -5.58 41.60 18.93
CA LYS A 168 -5.25 42.90 18.36
C LYS A 168 -4.50 43.66 19.46
N LYS A 169 -3.17 43.74 19.37
CA LYS A 169 -2.39 44.60 20.26
C LYS A 169 -2.91 46.04 20.15
N PRO A 170 -3.23 46.72 21.26
CA PRO A 170 -3.59 48.12 21.22
C PRO A 170 -2.40 48.95 20.75
N ASN A 171 -2.66 49.82 19.79
CA ASN A 171 -1.71 50.72 19.17
C ASN A 171 -1.43 51.87 20.15
N ALA A 172 -0.27 51.87 20.81
CA ALA A 172 0.16 52.95 21.68
C ALA A 172 0.70 54.12 20.84
N ARG A 173 -0.15 55.11 20.58
CA ARG A 173 0.20 56.42 20.04
C ARG A 173 0.41 57.36 21.23
N GLY A 174 1.61 57.92 21.40
CA GLY A 174 1.82 58.99 22.39
C GLY A 174 3.26 59.24 22.83
N ARG A 175 4.08 59.88 22.00
CA ARG A 175 5.16 60.79 22.43
C ARG A 175 4.98 62.06 21.59
N ARG A 176 4.33 63.09 22.14
CA ARG A 176 4.96 64.25 22.82
C ARG A 176 6.13 64.81 22.02
N SER A 177 5.82 65.74 21.12
CA SER A 177 6.74 66.82 20.76
C SER A 177 6.68 67.86 21.89
N VAL A 178 7.85 68.25 22.38
CA VAL A 178 8.05 69.41 23.25
C VAL A 178 8.79 70.40 22.37
N GLU A 179 8.16 71.55 22.13
CA GLU A 179 8.82 72.84 21.98
C GLU A 179 8.22 73.77 23.03
#